data_AF-A0A2J6QZ07-F1
#
_entry.id   AF-A0A2J6QZ07-F1
#
_cell.length_a   1.000
_cell.length_b   1.000
_cell.length_c   1.000
_cell.angle_alpha   90.00
_cell.angle_beta   90.00
_cell.angle_gamma   90.00
#
_symmetry.space_group_name_H-M   'P 1'
#
loop_
_entity.id
_entity.type
_entity.pdbx_description
1 polymer ?
#
loop_
_entity_poly.entity_id
_entity_poly.type
_entity_poly.pdbx_seq_one_letter_code
_entity_poly.pdbx_strand_id
1 'polypeptide(L)'
;MPYFACHFYKLDPVKYGIWTDIKYEKCPGSRITELRRIKHHLERAHKLPLAPPHCPRCLCSFQDDVDLKEHCLAPEGCKPAKGSPGLKDGIDDRQWARIELLFRVSGKKDVDDIARWYEIWRILFPGVQEPSTTCGD
;
A
#
# COMPACT_ATOMS: atom_id res chain seq x y z
N MET A 1 -13.71 20.16 8.80
CA MET A 1 -12.90 19.12 9.48
C MET A 1 -12.02 18.49 8.41
N PRO A 2 -10.69 18.45 8.56
CA PRO A 2 -9.85 17.71 7.63
C PRO A 2 -10.19 16.21 7.76
N TYR A 3 -10.41 15.55 6.63
CA TYR A 3 -10.52 14.10 6.56
C TYR A 3 -9.34 13.57 5.73
N PHE A 4 -8.90 12.35 6.04
CA PHE A 4 -7.82 11.68 5.35
C PHE A 4 -8.38 10.62 4.41
N ALA A 5 -7.96 10.67 3.15
CA ALA A 5 -8.21 9.65 2.15
C ALA A 5 -7.24 8.47 2.33
N CYS A 6 -7.68 7.27 1.96
CA CYS A 6 -6.76 6.18 1.66
C CYS A 6 -5.78 6.61 0.55
N HIS A 7 -4.49 6.45 0.81
CA HIS A 7 -3.41 6.76 -0.14
C HIS A 7 -3.55 6.03 -1.47
N PHE A 8 -3.85 4.74 -1.44
CA PHE A 8 -4.00 3.92 -2.65
C PHE A 8 -5.23 4.33 -3.46
N TYR A 9 -6.38 4.53 -2.81
CA TYR A 9 -7.57 5.04 -3.51
C TYR A 9 -7.34 6.41 -4.12
N LYS A 10 -6.65 7.30 -3.40
CA LYS A 10 -6.34 8.65 -3.90
C LYS A 10 -5.34 8.62 -5.08
N LEU A 11 -4.47 7.61 -5.13
CA LEU A 11 -3.56 7.38 -6.26
C LEU A 11 -4.31 6.87 -7.50
N ASP A 12 -5.15 5.86 -7.33
CA ASP A 12 -5.88 5.23 -8.42
C ASP A 12 -7.24 4.68 -7.94
N PRO A 13 -8.32 5.49 -8.04
CA PRO A 13 -9.66 5.09 -7.63
C PRO A 13 -10.21 3.92 -8.46
N VAL A 14 -9.75 3.76 -9.70
CA VAL A 14 -10.19 2.72 -10.62
C VAL A 14 -9.60 1.38 -10.18
N LYS A 15 -8.34 1.38 -9.72
CA LYS A 15 -7.64 0.17 -9.25
C LYS A 15 -7.97 -0.23 -7.81
N TYR A 16 -8.21 0.74 -6.92
CA TYR A 16 -8.39 0.50 -5.48
C TYR A 16 -9.81 0.79 -4.99
N GLY A 17 -10.81 0.46 -5.81
CA GLY A 17 -12.22 0.73 -5.55
C GLY A 17 -13.01 -0.46 -4.97
N ILE A 18 -14.26 -0.22 -4.58
CA ILE A 18 -15.19 -1.27 -4.12
C ILE A 18 -15.45 -2.34 -5.19
N TRP A 19 -15.26 -2.00 -6.47
CA TRP A 19 -15.56 -2.86 -7.61
C TRP A 19 -14.40 -3.77 -8.01
N THR A 20 -13.19 -3.54 -7.47
CA THR A 20 -11.97 -4.24 -7.90
C THR A 20 -11.63 -5.45 -7.03
N ASP A 21 -11.73 -5.32 -5.72
CA ASP A 21 -11.41 -6.39 -4.75
C ASP A 21 -12.12 -6.06 -3.44
N ILE A 22 -12.66 -7.08 -2.77
CA ILE A 22 -13.35 -6.94 -1.48
C ILE A 22 -12.44 -6.34 -0.40
N LYS A 23 -11.11 -6.55 -0.50
CA LYS A 23 -10.17 -5.94 0.45
C LYS A 23 -10.10 -4.41 0.33
N TYR A 24 -10.51 -3.86 -0.83
CA TYR A 24 -10.57 -2.42 -1.09
C TYR A 24 -11.95 -1.81 -0.83
N GLU A 25 -12.92 -2.58 -0.34
CA GLU A 25 -14.29 -2.10 -0.03
C GLU A 25 -14.27 -0.83 0.85
N LYS A 26 -13.30 -0.75 1.77
CA LYS A 26 -13.17 0.38 2.71
C LYS A 26 -12.27 1.50 2.23
N CYS A 27 -11.64 1.37 1.05
CA CYS A 27 -10.75 2.38 0.49
C CYS A 27 -11.53 3.64 0.02
N PRO A 28 -12.66 3.51 -0.73
CA PRO A 28 -13.50 4.66 -1.12
C PRO A 28 -14.20 5.37 0.06
N GLY A 29 -14.39 4.67 1.19
CA GLY A 29 -15.14 5.15 2.35
C GLY A 29 -14.40 6.16 3.25
N SER A 30 -13.42 6.90 2.73
CA SER A 30 -12.44 7.62 3.55
C SER A 30 -12.93 9.00 4.02
N ARG A 31 -13.85 9.01 4.99
CA ARG A 31 -14.01 10.12 5.96
C ARG A 31 -13.20 9.83 7.22
N ILE A 32 -11.95 9.42 7.06
CA ILE A 32 -11.10 9.07 8.20
C ILE A 32 -10.68 10.36 8.89
N THR A 33 -11.18 10.57 10.11
CA THR A 33 -10.91 11.80 10.89
C THR A 33 -9.58 11.78 11.64
N GLU A 34 -8.98 10.60 11.81
CA GLU A 34 -7.76 10.41 12.61
C GLU A 34 -6.72 9.66 11.77
N LEU A 35 -5.48 10.17 11.72
CA LEU A 35 -4.42 9.50 10.97
C LEU A 35 -4.12 8.07 11.47
N ARG A 36 -4.35 7.80 12.77
CA ARG A 36 -4.22 6.45 13.34
C ARG A 36 -5.13 5.43 12.64
N ARG A 37 -6.31 5.85 12.18
CA ARG A 37 -7.25 4.98 11.45
C ARG A 37 -6.76 4.71 10.02
N ILE A 38 -6.03 5.65 9.40
CA ILE A 38 -5.32 5.40 8.13
C ILE A 38 -4.28 4.30 8.32
N LYS A 39 -3.46 4.36 9.38
CA LYS A 39 -2.47 3.30 9.66
C LYS A 39 -3.14 1.92 9.73
N HIS A 40 -4.21 1.79 10.52
CA HIS A 40 -4.92 0.53 10.67
C HIS A 40 -5.57 0.06 9.36
N HIS A 41 -6.11 0.99 8.56
CA HIS A 41 -6.65 0.68 7.24
C HIS A 41 -5.56 0.16 6.29
N LEU A 42 -4.43 0.86 6.20
CA LEU A 42 -3.27 0.44 5.42
C LEU A 42 -2.78 -0.94 5.84
N GLU A 43 -2.73 -1.23 7.15
CA GLU A 43 -2.38 -2.55 7.66
C GLU A 43 -3.32 -3.66 7.16
N ARG A 44 -4.62 -3.39 7.09
CA ARG A 44 -5.63 -4.42 6.80
C ARG A 44 -5.96 -4.57 5.32
N ALA A 45 -5.83 -3.52 4.54
CA ALA A 45 -6.23 -3.50 3.13
C ALA A 45 -5.03 -3.53 2.18
N HIS A 46 -3.86 -3.09 2.65
CA HIS A 46 -2.71 -2.86 1.78
C HIS A 46 -1.41 -3.50 2.27
N LYS A 47 -1.22 -3.78 3.57
CA LYS A 47 -0.04 -4.50 4.06
C LYS A 47 -0.14 -5.98 3.69
N LEU A 48 0.95 -6.51 3.16
CA LEU A 48 1.09 -7.93 2.84
C LEU A 48 1.02 -8.79 4.14
N PRO A 49 0.45 -10.02 4.10
CA PRO A 49 0.37 -10.93 2.95
C PRO A 49 -1.07 -11.12 2.47
N LEU A 50 -1.64 -10.12 1.80
CA LEU A 50 -2.92 -10.28 1.09
C LEU A 50 -2.72 -10.51 -0.40
N ALA A 51 -1.49 -10.37 -0.91
CA ALA A 51 -1.12 -10.88 -2.22
C ALA A 51 -0.50 -12.28 -2.03
N PRO A 52 -0.85 -13.25 -2.88
CA PRO A 52 -0.18 -14.53 -2.87
C PRO A 52 1.34 -14.32 -3.10
N PRO A 53 2.21 -15.16 -2.50
CA PRO A 53 3.65 -15.10 -2.75
C PRO A 53 3.93 -15.00 -4.25
N HIS A 54 4.86 -14.14 -4.66
CA HIS A 54 5.10 -13.90 -6.08
C HIS A 54 6.58 -13.86 -6.43
N CYS A 55 6.90 -14.31 -7.64
CA CYS A 55 8.28 -14.32 -8.11
C CYS A 55 8.72 -12.89 -8.48
N PRO A 56 9.86 -12.39 -7.99
CA PRO A 56 10.33 -11.05 -8.32
C PRO A 56 10.79 -10.90 -9.79
N ARG A 57 10.97 -12.01 -10.51
CA ARG A 57 11.47 -12.03 -11.88
C ARG A 57 10.32 -12.06 -12.89
N CYS A 58 9.41 -13.04 -12.79
CA CYS A 58 8.28 -13.14 -13.72
C CYS A 58 6.98 -12.51 -13.19
N LEU A 59 6.91 -12.13 -11.92
CA LEU A 59 5.73 -11.57 -11.25
C LEU A 59 4.51 -12.52 -11.18
N CYS A 60 4.69 -13.82 -11.45
CA CYS A 60 3.65 -14.81 -11.21
C CYS A 60 3.36 -14.93 -9.71
N SER A 61 2.08 -15.04 -9.35
CA SER A 61 1.60 -15.33 -8.00
C SER A 61 1.48 -16.84 -7.77
N PHE A 62 1.69 -17.28 -6.54
CA PHE A 62 1.74 -18.67 -6.08
C PHE A 62 0.84 -18.85 -4.86
N GLN A 63 0.37 -20.06 -4.61
CA GLN A 63 -0.57 -20.32 -3.52
C GLN A 63 0.09 -20.12 -2.15
N ASP A 64 1.37 -20.49 -2.04
CA ASP A 64 2.17 -20.35 -0.83
C ASP A 64 3.67 -20.14 -1.13
N ASP A 65 4.47 -20.00 -0.06
CA ASP A 65 5.92 -19.78 -0.17
C ASP A 65 6.67 -21.02 -0.66
N VAL A 66 6.08 -22.22 -0.52
CA VAL A 66 6.68 -23.47 -1.01
C VAL A 66 6.64 -23.48 -2.53
N ASP A 67 5.47 -23.21 -3.11
CA ASP A 67 5.29 -23.08 -4.56
C ASP A 67 6.21 -22.01 -5.16
N LEU A 68 6.33 -20.85 -4.51
CA LEU A 68 7.25 -19.79 -4.93
C LEU A 68 8.71 -20.28 -4.89
N LYS A 69 9.10 -21.00 -3.85
CA LYS A 69 10.46 -21.51 -3.69
C LYS A 69 10.78 -22.56 -4.75
N GLU A 70 9.88 -23.49 -5.01
CA GLU A 70 10.04 -24.50 -6.06
C GLU A 70 10.18 -23.84 -7.44
N HIS A 71 9.35 -22.84 -7.73
CA HIS A 71 9.48 -22.04 -8.94
C HIS A 71 10.85 -21.36 -9.07
N CYS A 72 11.37 -20.76 -7.99
CA CYS A 72 12.67 -20.10 -8.00
C CYS A 72 13.85 -21.07 -8.15
N LEU A 73 13.67 -22.33 -7.75
CA LEU A 73 14.67 -23.39 -7.83
C LEU A 73 14.58 -24.23 -9.12
N ALA A 74 13.56 -24.00 -9.96
CA ALA A 74 13.38 -24.74 -11.21
C ALA A 74 14.61 -24.57 -12.14
N PRO A 75 15.10 -25.66 -12.77
CA PRO A 75 16.27 -25.60 -13.66
C PRO A 75 16.06 -24.64 -14.84
N GLU A 76 14.84 -24.65 -15.36
CA GLU A 76 14.34 -23.79 -16.43
C GLU A 76 13.91 -22.44 -15.80
N GLY A 77 14.85 -21.56 -15.47
CA GLY A 77 14.53 -20.29 -14.82
C GLY A 77 13.45 -19.47 -15.57
N CYS A 78 12.55 -18.80 -14.84
CA CYS A 78 11.36 -18.14 -15.41
C CYS A 78 11.67 -16.93 -16.32
N LYS A 79 10.80 -16.55 -17.26
CA LYS A 79 11.07 -15.36 -18.09
C LYS A 79 10.77 -14.08 -17.32
N PRO A 80 11.64 -13.04 -17.36
CA PRO A 80 11.33 -11.74 -16.77
C PRO A 80 10.03 -11.17 -17.35
N ALA A 81 9.19 -10.57 -16.52
CA ALA A 81 7.95 -9.93 -16.98
C ALA A 81 8.29 -8.80 -17.98
N LYS A 82 7.63 -8.79 -19.15
CA LYS A 82 7.71 -7.69 -20.11
C LYS A 82 6.72 -6.61 -19.69
N GLY A 83 7.15 -5.79 -18.75
CA GLY A 83 6.38 -4.66 -18.23
C GLY A 83 7.03 -4.14 -16.97
N SER A 84 6.92 -2.83 -16.71
CA SER A 84 7.17 -2.28 -15.38
C SER A 84 6.39 -3.14 -14.39
N PRO A 85 7.01 -3.60 -13.28
CA PRO A 85 6.30 -4.37 -12.28
C PRO A 85 5.05 -3.59 -11.94
N GLY A 86 3.88 -4.13 -12.28
CA GLY A 86 2.63 -3.56 -11.83
C GLY A 86 2.83 -3.35 -10.33
N LEU A 87 2.87 -2.07 -9.95
CA LEU A 87 3.26 -1.55 -8.64
C LEU A 87 3.00 -2.62 -7.59
N LYS A 88 4.05 -3.23 -7.02
CA LYS A 88 3.94 -4.31 -6.02
C LYS A 88 2.73 -4.02 -5.15
N ASP A 89 1.64 -4.76 -5.33
CA ASP A 89 0.35 -4.27 -4.88
C ASP A 89 0.25 -4.42 -3.36
N GLY A 90 0.63 -3.36 -2.66
CA GLY A 90 0.62 -3.30 -1.21
C GLY A 90 1.84 -2.61 -0.61
N ILE A 91 1.93 -2.74 0.71
CA ILE A 91 2.99 -2.15 1.53
C ILE A 91 3.95 -3.26 1.91
N ASP A 92 5.21 -3.14 1.49
CA ASP A 92 6.25 -4.07 1.92
C ASP A 92 6.70 -3.81 3.38
N ASP A 93 7.41 -4.76 3.98
CA ASP A 93 7.85 -4.66 5.38
C ASP A 93 8.75 -3.45 5.65
N ARG A 94 9.53 -3.01 4.66
CA ARG A 94 10.44 -1.86 4.80
C ARG A 94 9.63 -0.56 4.81
N GLN A 95 8.66 -0.43 3.91
CA GLN A 95 7.72 0.69 3.88
C GLN A 95 6.89 0.71 5.17
N TRP A 96 6.40 -0.45 5.62
CA TRP A 96 5.61 -0.57 6.85
C TRP A 96 6.40 -0.12 8.07
N ALA A 97 7.64 -0.58 8.24
CA ALA A 97 8.49 -0.19 9.36
C ALA A 97 8.71 1.34 9.41
N ARG A 98 8.88 1.99 8.25
CA ARG A 98 9.01 3.46 8.17
C ARG A 98 7.72 4.17 8.57
N ILE A 99 6.56 3.67 8.13
CA ILE A 99 5.25 4.20 8.54
C ILE A 99 5.10 4.07 10.06
N GLU A 100 5.47 2.94 10.67
CA GLU A 100 5.38 2.76 12.12
C GLU A 100 6.21 3.77 12.91
N LEU A 101 7.40 4.12 12.43
CA LEU A 101 8.25 5.13 13.07
C LEU A 101 7.56 6.50 13.13
N LEU A 102 6.83 6.89 12.08
CA LEU A 102 6.09 8.16 12.06
C LEU A 102 5.07 8.28 13.20
N PHE A 103 4.46 7.17 13.59
CA PHE A 103 3.48 7.16 14.69
C PHE A 103 4.14 7.11 16.08
N ARG A 104 5.40 6.68 16.20
CA ARG A 104 6.13 6.57 17.48
C ARG A 104 6.68 7.91 17.98
N VAL A 105 6.89 8.88 17.10
CA VAL A 105 7.58 10.17 17.41
C VAL A 105 6.61 11.28 17.89
N SER A 106 5.31 10.99 18.07
CA SER A 106 4.28 12.04 18.17
C SER A 106 4.08 12.67 19.56
N GLY A 107 4.79 13.78 19.84
CA GLY A 107 4.65 14.59 21.05
C GLY A 107 3.51 15.64 21.06
N LYS A 108 2.87 15.94 19.92
CA LYS A 108 1.70 16.85 19.83
C LYS A 108 0.74 16.36 18.75
N LYS A 109 -0.53 16.12 19.11
CA LYS A 109 -1.47 15.25 18.37
C LYS A 109 -2.12 15.87 17.13
N ASP A 110 -2.41 17.17 17.09
CA ASP A 110 -3.26 17.73 16.02
C ASP A 110 -2.53 18.52 14.92
N VAL A 111 -1.33 19.03 15.18
CA VAL A 111 -0.65 19.95 14.24
C VAL A 111 0.20 19.22 13.19
N ASP A 112 0.38 17.91 13.32
CA ASP A 112 1.34 17.12 12.52
C ASP A 112 0.68 16.01 11.66
N ASP A 113 -0.64 15.78 11.79
CA ASP A 113 -1.27 14.65 11.10
C ASP A 113 -1.37 14.83 9.58
N ILE A 114 -1.54 16.08 9.10
CA ILE A 114 -1.48 16.39 7.66
C ILE A 114 -0.07 16.14 7.11
N ALA A 115 0.96 16.62 7.79
CA ALA A 115 2.34 16.43 7.38
C ALA A 115 2.73 14.95 7.36
N ARG A 116 2.37 14.20 8.41
CA ARG A 116 2.54 12.75 8.47
C ARG A 116 1.78 12.02 7.37
N TRP A 117 0.59 12.48 6.99
CA TRP A 117 -0.15 11.88 5.88
C TRP A 117 0.65 12.00 4.57
N TYR A 118 1.25 13.15 4.28
CA TYR A 118 2.14 13.33 3.12
C TYR A 118 3.45 12.54 3.26
N GLU A 119 4.00 12.39 4.46
CA GLU A 119 5.15 11.51 4.68
C GLU A 119 4.84 10.04 4.37
N ILE A 120 3.66 9.56 4.77
CA ILE A 120 3.18 8.23 4.40
C ILE A 120 3.07 8.12 2.87
N TRP A 121 2.54 9.14 2.19
CA TRP A 121 2.49 9.17 0.72
C TRP A 121 3.88 8.98 0.10
N ARG A 122 4.89 9.74 0.56
CA ARG A 122 6.27 9.64 0.06
C ARG A 122 6.93 8.29 0.35
N ILE A 123 6.55 7.61 1.43
CA ILE A 123 7.02 6.25 1.74
C ILE A 123 6.37 5.24 0.77
N LEU A 124 5.06 5.36 0.55
CA LEU A 124 4.28 4.43 -0.27
C LEU A 124 4.59 4.58 -1.76
N PHE A 125 4.73 5.81 -2.25
CA PHE A 125 4.87 6.12 -3.66
C PHE A 125 6.09 7.02 -3.95
N PRO A 126 7.32 6.51 -3.76
CA PRO A 126 8.53 7.29 -4.04
C PRO A 126 8.55 7.78 -5.50
N GLY A 127 8.72 9.08 -5.68
CA GLY A 127 8.77 9.71 -7.02
C GLY A 127 7.41 10.01 -7.65
N VAL A 128 6.30 9.70 -6.98
CA VAL A 128 4.96 10.11 -7.40
C VAL A 128 4.62 11.47 -6.79
N GLN A 129 4.04 12.37 -7.59
CA GLN A 129 3.60 13.68 -7.13
C GLN A 129 2.55 13.54 -6.01
N GLU A 130 2.71 14.32 -4.95
CA GLU A 130 1.75 14.39 -3.87
C GLU A 130 0.43 15.01 -4.36
N PRO A 131 -0.73 14.53 -3.88
CA PRO A 131 -2.00 15.13 -4.22
C PRO A 131 -2.13 16.51 -3.58
N SER A 132 -2.92 17.39 -4.20
CA SER A 132 -3.15 18.76 -3.68
C SER A 132 -3.97 18.79 -2.39
N THR A 133 -4.69 17.71 -2.08
CA THR A 133 -5.57 17.59 -0.91
C THR A 133 -5.44 16.22 -0.25
N THR A 134 -5.62 16.20 1.07
CA THR A 134 -5.66 14.95 1.86
C THR A 134 -7.02 14.27 1.83
N CYS A 135 -8.08 14.94 1.35
CA CYS A 135 -9.46 14.44 1.30
C CYS A 135 -9.72 13.62 0.03
N GLY A 136 -10.71 12.71 0.05
CA GLY A 136 -11.22 12.06 -1.16
C GLY A 136 -12.14 13.01 -1.93
N ASP A 137 -12.10 12.95 -3.26
CA ASP A 137 -13.03 13.63 -4.17
C ASP A 137 -14.22 12.72 -4.51
#